data_AF-A0A5E4QQF6-F1
#
_entry.id   AF-A0A5E4QQF6-F1
#
_cell.length_a   1.000
_cell.length_b   1.000
_cell.length_c   1.000
_cell.angle_alpha   90.00
_cell.angle_beta   90.00
_cell.angle_gamma   90.00
#
_symmetry.space_group_name_H-M   'P 1'
#
loop_
_entity.id
_entity.type
_entity.pdbx_description
1 polymer ?
#
loop_
_entity_poly.entity_id
_entity_poly.type
_entity_poly.pdbx_seq_one_letter_code
_entity_poly.pdbx_strand_id
1 'polypeptide(L)'
;MSRRKRAKVDARELDEKLKPEDSESDHSEKSKITSSSPAAVTSRRESSSSRTTDSKKEEKPIVEEYKSEDIEEINYKEMLNSLEGAAFQSRLPFDKMSSLEAECFSDLQGSSAQAFIQIRNRVLKLWFEDPKKQLTQERSIHKMDPPYNADPVLILRTHAFLERHGFINYGIYERITPIPSPPKGKQRPKVIIIGAGVSGLAAARQLKSFGCEVVILEGRDRVGGRIVTYRKGPYVADLGAMVVTGLGGNPVTTLAVQMNIDLHKIKQKCPLYEATGNQVPKHKDEMVEREFNRLLDATSYLSHQVDFNYYNDTPVSLGQALEWVIKLQQKNVKHKQIHHLKALITLQEKLKNNINTMSDIKELLSSLHAEKETLLAEKDKGATGDASILQEFNLRRLNRELNKLCNEYETLTKQNNSIEEKLNQLETNPPSSVYLSVRDRQILDWHFANLEFANATPLGNLSLKHWDQDDDFEFTGNHLTGR
;
A
#
# COMPACT_ATOMS: atom_id res chain seq x y z
N MET A 1 -12.01 2.85 -10.23
CA MET A 1 -10.93 3.54 -9.49
C MET A 1 -10.63 2.70 -8.27
N SER A 2 -9.51 1.96 -8.25
CA SER A 2 -9.12 1.19 -7.05
C SER A 2 -8.58 2.18 -6.00
N ARG A 3 -8.95 2.00 -4.73
CA ARG A 3 -8.58 2.90 -3.64
C ARG A 3 -7.26 2.47 -3.00
N ARG A 4 -6.24 3.32 -3.13
CA ARG A 4 -4.95 3.13 -2.46
C ARG A 4 -5.04 3.59 -1.00
N LYS A 5 -5.25 2.66 -0.06
CA LYS A 5 -4.94 2.93 1.35
C LYS A 5 -3.43 2.81 1.56
N ARG A 6 -2.71 3.94 1.61
CA ARG A 6 -1.31 3.95 2.04
C ARG A 6 -1.25 3.54 3.52
N ALA A 7 -0.56 2.46 3.83
CA ALA A 7 -0.17 2.19 5.21
C ALA A 7 0.85 3.25 5.64
N LYS A 8 0.62 3.93 6.78
CA LYS A 8 1.67 4.75 7.41
C LYS A 8 2.76 3.80 7.91
N VAL A 9 3.85 3.69 7.15
CA VAL A 9 5.07 3.04 7.63
C VAL A 9 5.80 4.04 8.51
N ASP A 10 5.72 3.84 9.83
CA ASP A 10 6.52 4.61 10.77
C ASP A 10 8.00 4.28 10.56
N ALA A 11 8.82 5.30 10.27
CA ALA A 11 10.20 5.13 9.78
C ALA A 11 11.20 4.59 10.84
N ARG A 12 10.71 4.08 11.98
CA ARG A 12 11.53 3.58 13.09
C ARG A 12 11.64 2.05 13.17
N GLU A 13 10.72 1.29 12.59
CA GLU A 13 10.72 -0.18 12.73
C GLU A 13 11.63 -0.92 11.71
N LEU A 14 12.16 -0.22 10.71
CA LEU A 14 12.99 -0.82 9.65
C LEU A 14 14.49 -0.88 9.97
N ASP A 15 15.00 0.03 10.80
CA ASP A 15 16.43 0.10 11.15
C ASP A 15 16.89 -1.04 12.09
N GLU A 16 15.99 -1.67 12.84
CA GLU A 16 16.37 -2.80 13.74
C GLU A 16 16.52 -4.15 13.01
N LYS A 17 16.05 -4.28 11.76
CA LYS A 17 16.01 -5.59 11.05
C LYS A 17 17.10 -5.79 9.99
N LEU A 18 18.03 -4.85 9.85
CA LEU A 18 19.08 -4.87 8.81
C LEU A 18 20.50 -4.60 9.35
N LYS A 19 20.89 -5.32 10.41
CA LYS A 19 22.31 -5.51 10.74
C LYS A 19 22.79 -6.86 10.18
N PRO A 20 23.92 -6.92 9.44
CA PRO A 20 24.54 -8.18 9.08
C PRO A 20 25.28 -8.76 10.28
N GLU A 21 25.10 -10.07 10.53
CA GLU A 21 26.02 -10.85 11.34
C GLU A 21 27.20 -11.29 10.48
N ASP A 22 28.43 -11.13 10.97
CA ASP A 22 29.63 -11.63 10.29
C ASP A 22 30.71 -12.08 11.30
N SER A 23 31.33 -13.21 10.98
CA SER A 23 32.56 -13.81 11.56
C SER A 23 32.59 -14.35 13.01
N GLU A 24 33.11 -15.57 13.12
CA GLU A 24 33.46 -16.28 14.36
C GLU A 24 34.81 -15.81 14.94
N SER A 25 34.98 -15.89 16.27
CA SER A 25 36.28 -16.23 16.87
C SER A 25 36.12 -16.86 18.25
N ASP A 26 36.67 -18.06 18.40
CA ASP A 26 36.67 -18.87 19.62
C ASP A 26 37.72 -18.37 20.64
N HIS A 27 37.38 -18.34 21.94
CA HIS A 27 38.35 -18.48 23.05
C HIS A 27 37.67 -18.62 24.43
N SER A 28 38.24 -19.49 25.25
CA SER A 28 37.80 -19.86 26.61
C SER A 28 38.49 -19.07 27.73
N GLU A 29 37.77 -18.80 28.84
CA GLU A 29 38.10 -19.26 30.21
C GLU A 29 37.37 -18.51 31.38
N LYS A 30 36.88 -19.31 32.35
CA LYS A 30 36.90 -19.13 33.83
C LYS A 30 36.26 -17.92 34.57
N SER A 31 35.10 -18.24 35.18
CA SER A 31 34.81 -18.22 36.65
C SER A 31 34.72 -16.93 37.50
N LYS A 32 33.55 -16.75 38.16
CA LYS A 32 33.29 -16.47 39.62
C LYS A 32 31.78 -16.23 39.81
N ILE A 33 31.02 -17.05 40.54
CA ILE A 33 30.80 -17.11 42.00
C ILE A 33 30.32 -15.79 42.64
N THR A 34 29.00 -15.72 42.94
CA THR A 34 28.32 -15.26 44.20
C THR A 34 26.79 -15.35 43.97
N SER A 35 26.03 -16.30 44.54
CA SER A 35 25.50 -16.39 45.93
C SER A 35 24.38 -15.40 46.31
N SER A 36 23.10 -15.81 46.21
CA SER A 36 22.12 -15.73 47.33
C SER A 36 20.72 -16.32 46.99
N SER A 37 20.15 -17.01 47.98
CA SER A 37 18.76 -17.51 48.14
C SER A 37 18.55 -17.62 49.68
N PRO A 38 17.34 -17.84 50.26
CA PRO A 38 16.03 -18.28 49.72
C PRO A 38 14.92 -17.22 50.07
N ALA A 39 13.60 -17.46 50.24
CA ALA A 39 12.79 -18.69 50.36
C ALA A 39 11.29 -18.56 50.02
N ALA A 40 10.74 -19.63 49.46
CA ALA A 40 9.49 -20.35 49.81
C ALA A 40 8.26 -19.63 50.42
N VAL A 41 7.08 -19.86 49.82
CA VAL A 41 5.85 -20.33 50.51
C VAL A 41 5.09 -21.35 49.62
N THR A 42 4.59 -22.40 50.27
CA THR A 42 3.75 -23.53 49.81
C THR A 42 2.45 -23.15 49.08
N SER A 43 1.84 -23.96 48.19
CA SER A 43 1.13 -25.21 48.60
C SER A 43 0.61 -26.13 47.46
N ARG A 44 0.62 -27.44 47.78
CA ARG A 44 -0.24 -28.61 47.39
C ARG A 44 -1.17 -28.50 46.15
N ARG A 45 -1.02 -29.41 45.16
CA ARG A 45 -1.71 -30.74 45.01
C ARG A 45 -3.24 -30.60 44.91
N GLU A 46 -3.91 -31.12 43.88
CA GLU A 46 -3.99 -32.57 43.64
C GLU A 46 -4.40 -32.97 42.21
N SER A 47 -4.25 -34.25 41.89
CA SER A 47 -4.49 -34.86 40.57
C SER A 47 -5.71 -35.78 40.57
N SER A 48 -6.49 -35.82 39.49
CA SER A 48 -7.19 -37.05 39.09
C SER A 48 -7.54 -37.07 37.60
N SER A 49 -7.44 -38.26 37.01
CA SER A 49 -7.85 -38.57 35.65
C SER A 49 -9.29 -39.10 35.64
N SER A 50 -10.02 -38.92 34.53
CA SER A 50 -10.77 -40.04 33.93
C SER A 50 -11.49 -39.72 32.60
N ARG A 51 -11.36 -40.68 31.67
CA ARG A 51 -12.38 -41.19 30.74
C ARG A 51 -13.06 -40.24 29.73
N THR A 52 -12.58 -40.39 28.51
CA THR A 52 -13.35 -40.52 27.25
C THR A 52 -14.86 -40.83 27.37
N THR A 53 -15.67 -40.05 26.66
CA THR A 53 -16.88 -40.54 25.97
C THR A 53 -16.91 -39.98 24.55
N ASP A 54 -17.29 -40.84 23.60
CA ASP A 54 -17.33 -40.56 22.17
C ASP A 54 -18.73 -40.05 21.76
N SER A 55 -18.81 -39.06 20.87
CA SER A 55 -20.08 -38.49 20.38
C SER A 55 -19.89 -37.68 19.10
N LYS A 56 -20.21 -38.30 17.96
CA LYS A 56 -20.21 -37.69 16.63
C LYS A 56 -21.05 -36.42 16.59
N LYS A 57 -20.52 -35.37 15.94
CA LYS A 57 -21.30 -34.27 15.36
C LYS A 57 -20.98 -34.14 13.88
N GLU A 58 -22.03 -33.99 13.08
CA GLU A 58 -21.94 -33.74 11.65
C GLU A 58 -21.50 -32.30 11.40
N GLU A 59 -20.44 -32.10 10.61
CA GLU A 59 -20.06 -30.77 10.13
C GLU A 59 -20.98 -30.33 8.99
N LYS A 60 -21.76 -29.27 9.24
CA LYS A 60 -22.40 -28.52 8.15
C LYS A 60 -21.34 -27.61 7.50
N PRO A 61 -21.39 -27.37 6.18
CA PRO A 61 -20.45 -26.47 5.53
C PRO A 61 -20.58 -25.06 6.12
N ILE A 62 -19.48 -24.50 6.60
CA ILE A 62 -19.40 -23.09 6.97
C ILE A 62 -19.46 -22.29 5.67
N VAL A 63 -20.63 -21.74 5.36
CA VAL A 63 -20.73 -20.66 4.38
C VAL A 63 -20.16 -19.41 5.05
N GLU A 64 -18.90 -19.10 4.77
CA GLU A 64 -18.33 -17.81 5.13
C GLU A 64 -19.06 -16.72 4.36
N GLU A 65 -20.02 -16.08 5.02
CA GLU A 65 -20.58 -14.82 4.55
C GLU A 65 -19.46 -13.77 4.50
N TYR A 66 -18.94 -13.54 3.31
CA TYR A 66 -18.12 -12.37 3.02
C TYR A 66 -18.89 -11.12 3.42
N LYS A 67 -18.53 -10.52 4.56
CA LYS A 67 -18.83 -9.11 4.80
C LYS A 67 -18.19 -8.33 3.66
N SER A 68 -19.01 -7.73 2.81
CA SER A 68 -18.54 -6.59 2.03
C SER A 68 -18.04 -5.55 3.03
N GLU A 69 -16.80 -5.09 2.85
CA GLU A 69 -16.37 -3.81 3.42
C GLU A 69 -17.07 -2.68 2.66
N ASP A 70 -18.40 -2.63 2.79
CA ASP A 70 -19.17 -1.44 2.49
C ASP A 70 -18.70 -0.37 3.47
N ILE A 71 -17.73 0.43 3.01
CA ILE A 71 -17.15 1.58 3.72
C ILE A 71 -18.30 2.35 4.35
N GLU A 72 -18.21 2.53 5.68
CA GLU A 72 -19.28 3.08 6.51
C GLU A 72 -20.01 4.21 5.80
N GLU A 73 -21.33 4.08 5.73
CA GLU A 73 -22.17 5.07 5.08
C GLU A 73 -22.11 6.36 5.89
N ILE A 74 -21.18 7.24 5.51
CA ILE A 74 -21.00 8.55 6.14
C ILE A 74 -22.36 9.23 6.14
N ASN A 75 -22.97 9.30 7.33
CA ASN A 75 -24.25 9.94 7.52
C ASN A 75 -24.05 11.44 7.36
N TYR A 76 -24.10 11.90 6.11
CA TYR A 76 -23.73 13.26 5.71
C TYR A 76 -24.53 14.31 6.49
N LYS A 77 -25.79 14.02 6.81
CA LYS A 77 -26.64 14.88 7.64
C LYS A 77 -26.12 15.01 9.08
N GLU A 78 -25.66 13.91 9.66
CA GLU A 78 -25.10 13.87 11.02
C GLU A 78 -23.71 14.51 11.09
N MET A 79 -22.86 14.28 10.07
CA MET A 79 -21.58 14.97 9.93
C MET A 79 -21.77 16.50 9.92
N LEU A 80 -22.67 17.02 9.08
CA LEU A 80 -22.98 18.45 9.00
C LEU A 80 -23.62 19.05 10.26
N ASN A 81 -24.21 18.24 11.14
CA ASN A 81 -24.76 18.73 12.41
C ASN A 81 -23.66 19.16 13.41
N SER A 82 -22.41 18.75 13.18
CA SER A 82 -21.26 19.11 14.02
C SER A 82 -20.48 20.32 13.47
N LEU A 83 -19.82 21.07 14.37
CA LEU A 83 -18.95 22.19 13.97
C LEU A 83 -17.68 21.72 13.26
N GLU A 84 -17.19 20.52 13.63
CA GLU A 84 -16.04 19.86 13.00
C GLU A 84 -16.39 19.41 11.57
N GLY A 85 -17.52 18.75 11.38
CA GLY A 85 -18.01 18.35 10.07
C GLY A 85 -18.31 19.53 9.14
N ALA A 86 -18.74 20.68 9.67
CA ALA A 86 -18.91 21.90 8.87
C ALA A 86 -17.56 22.50 8.40
N ALA A 87 -16.53 22.48 9.25
CA ALA A 87 -15.18 22.88 8.88
C ALA A 87 -14.57 21.91 7.84
N PHE A 88 -14.68 20.60 8.11
CA PHE A 88 -14.26 19.52 7.21
C PHE A 88 -14.94 19.60 5.84
N GLN A 89 -16.27 19.80 5.78
CA GLN A 89 -17.00 19.96 4.51
C GLN A 89 -16.52 21.17 3.69
N SER A 90 -16.01 22.19 4.39
CA SER A 90 -15.46 23.40 3.80
C SER A 90 -13.99 23.27 3.40
N ARG A 91 -13.34 22.13 3.69
CA ARG A 91 -11.90 21.88 3.55
C ARG A 91 -11.06 22.86 4.38
N LEU A 92 -11.55 23.21 5.57
CA LEU A 92 -10.87 24.08 6.53
C LEU A 92 -10.50 23.29 7.79
N PRO A 93 -9.31 23.54 8.39
CA PRO A 93 -8.93 22.89 9.65
C PRO A 93 -9.85 23.36 10.78
N PHE A 94 -10.42 22.42 11.55
CA PHE A 94 -11.43 22.71 12.57
C PHE A 94 -10.90 23.59 13.72
N ASP A 95 -9.65 23.36 14.13
CA ASP A 95 -9.05 23.80 15.39
C ASP A 95 -8.03 24.95 15.24
N LYS A 96 -7.70 25.34 14.00
CA LYS A 96 -6.74 26.40 13.68
C LYS A 96 -7.20 27.26 12.49
N MET A 97 -6.48 28.36 12.28
CA MET A 97 -6.60 29.18 11.09
C MET A 97 -5.74 28.61 9.95
N SER A 98 -6.27 28.68 8.73
CA SER A 98 -5.52 28.53 7.48
C SER A 98 -4.69 29.78 7.19
N SER A 99 -3.72 29.67 6.27
CA SER A 99 -2.86 30.81 5.88
C SER A 99 -3.65 32.01 5.35
N LEU A 100 -4.71 31.77 4.57
CA LEU A 100 -5.58 32.82 4.02
C LEU A 100 -6.37 33.55 5.12
N GLU A 101 -6.80 32.82 6.15
CA GLU A 101 -7.47 33.42 7.32
C GLU A 101 -6.47 34.23 8.15
N ALA A 102 -5.25 33.72 8.37
CA ALA A 102 -4.21 34.44 9.10
C ALA A 102 -3.79 35.75 8.41
N GLU A 103 -3.81 35.79 7.07
CA GLU A 103 -3.60 37.01 6.30
C GLU A 103 -4.77 38.01 6.45
N CYS A 104 -6.01 37.54 6.29
CA CYS A 104 -7.22 38.38 6.35
C CYS A 104 -7.59 38.86 7.76
N PHE A 105 -7.07 38.20 8.80
CA PHE A 105 -7.34 38.46 10.22
C PHE A 105 -6.04 38.56 11.02
N SER A 106 -5.01 39.20 10.44
CA SER A 106 -3.68 39.38 11.04
C SER A 106 -3.68 40.20 12.35
N ASP A 107 -4.79 40.87 12.67
CA ASP A 107 -5.05 41.54 13.93
C ASP A 107 -5.45 40.60 15.08
N LEU A 108 -5.88 39.36 14.78
CA LEU A 108 -6.35 38.41 15.79
C LEU A 108 -5.21 37.58 16.38
N GLN A 109 -5.16 37.51 17.71
CA GLN A 109 -4.18 36.73 18.47
C GLN A 109 -4.82 36.02 19.67
N GLY A 110 -4.26 34.88 20.07
CA GLY A 110 -4.66 34.13 21.27
C GLY A 110 -6.16 33.83 21.32
N SER A 111 -6.83 34.30 22.37
CA SER A 111 -8.27 34.08 22.60
C SER A 111 -9.16 34.63 21.48
N SER A 112 -8.77 35.74 20.83
CA SER A 112 -9.54 36.33 19.73
C SER A 112 -9.48 35.49 18.45
N ALA A 113 -8.33 34.87 18.17
CA ALA A 113 -8.19 33.90 17.08
C ALA A 113 -9.00 32.63 17.35
N GLN A 114 -9.02 32.15 18.60
CA GLN A 114 -9.86 31.01 19.00
C GLN A 114 -11.36 31.33 18.89
N ALA A 115 -11.78 32.56 19.25
CA ALA A 115 -13.15 33.01 19.06
C ALA A 115 -13.53 33.07 17.58
N PHE A 116 -12.65 33.56 16.70
CA PHE A 116 -12.84 33.56 15.25
C PHE A 116 -13.07 32.14 14.70
N ILE A 117 -12.22 31.18 15.05
CA ILE A 117 -12.35 29.76 14.64
C ILE A 117 -13.74 29.21 15.03
N GLN A 118 -14.18 29.51 16.26
CA GLN A 118 -15.46 29.05 16.79
C GLN A 118 -16.68 29.73 16.13
N ILE A 119 -16.58 31.03 15.80
CA ILE A 119 -17.59 31.78 15.04
C ILE A 119 -17.67 31.25 13.61
N ARG A 120 -16.53 31.09 12.93
CA ARG A 120 -16.41 30.56 11.58
C ARG A 120 -17.09 29.21 11.43
N ASN A 121 -16.76 28.25 12.29
CA ASN A 121 -17.32 26.90 12.22
C ASN A 121 -18.85 26.91 12.42
N ARG A 122 -19.38 27.84 13.24
CA ARG A 122 -20.84 28.05 13.41
C ARG A 122 -21.49 28.67 12.17
N VAL A 123 -20.87 29.69 11.57
CA VAL A 123 -21.38 30.31 10.33
C VAL A 123 -21.40 29.30 9.16
N LEU A 124 -20.37 28.45 9.05
CA LEU A 124 -20.34 27.34 8.08
C LEU A 124 -21.48 26.34 8.33
N LYS A 125 -21.68 25.90 9.58
CA LYS A 125 -22.79 25.00 9.94
C LYS A 125 -24.15 25.61 9.56
N LEU A 126 -24.40 26.88 9.91
CA LEU A 126 -25.66 27.58 9.59
C LEU A 126 -25.95 27.67 8.09
N TRP A 127 -24.91 27.66 7.23
CA TRP A 127 -25.06 27.59 5.78
C TRP A 127 -25.44 26.17 5.32
N PHE A 128 -24.80 25.13 5.86
CA PHE A 128 -25.11 23.75 5.50
C PHE A 128 -26.44 23.22 6.04
N GLU A 129 -27.03 23.87 7.06
CA GLU A 129 -28.40 23.59 7.52
C GLU A 129 -29.47 23.87 6.45
N ASP A 130 -29.30 24.92 5.62
CA ASP A 130 -30.22 25.28 4.55
C ASP A 130 -29.49 25.98 3.38
N PRO A 131 -28.66 25.25 2.60
CA PRO A 131 -27.88 25.82 1.51
C PRO A 131 -28.75 26.23 0.31
N LYS A 132 -30.07 25.99 0.37
CA LYS A 132 -31.03 26.46 -0.63
C LYS A 132 -31.40 27.93 -0.42
N LYS A 133 -31.01 28.56 0.70
CA LYS A 133 -31.29 29.99 0.99
C LYS A 133 -30.03 30.72 1.41
N GLN A 134 -29.97 32.02 1.11
CA GLN A 134 -28.87 32.89 1.53
C GLN A 134 -28.77 32.93 3.06
N LEU A 135 -27.58 32.65 3.60
CA LEU A 135 -27.24 32.97 4.99
C LEU A 135 -26.90 34.46 5.07
N THR A 136 -27.78 35.27 5.66
CA THR A 136 -27.54 36.71 5.82
C THR A 136 -26.74 37.02 7.09
N GLN A 137 -26.15 38.21 7.14
CA GLN A 137 -25.37 38.70 8.28
C GLN A 137 -26.21 38.77 9.57
N GLU A 138 -27.45 39.22 9.46
CA GLU A 138 -28.41 39.33 10.56
C GLU A 138 -28.76 37.95 11.12
N ARG A 139 -28.95 36.95 10.24
CA ARG A 139 -29.17 35.55 10.65
C ARG A 139 -27.94 34.98 11.35
N SER A 140 -26.73 35.26 10.87
CA SER A 140 -25.48 34.83 11.53
C SER A 140 -25.28 35.44 12.91
N ILE A 141 -25.67 36.71 13.13
CA ILE A 141 -25.64 37.34 14.47
C ILE A 141 -26.72 36.71 15.36
N HIS A 142 -27.97 36.65 14.91
CA HIS A 142 -29.11 36.16 15.72
C HIS A 142 -28.97 34.69 16.12
N LYS A 143 -28.31 33.86 15.29
CA LYS A 143 -28.09 32.43 15.55
C LYS A 143 -26.75 32.14 16.25
N MET A 144 -26.03 33.15 16.73
CA MET A 144 -24.79 32.94 17.48
C MET A 144 -25.09 32.81 18.98
N ASP A 145 -24.56 31.75 19.60
CA ASP A 145 -24.70 31.49 21.03
C ASP A 145 -23.60 32.20 21.86
N PRO A 146 -23.85 32.54 23.14
CA PRO A 146 -22.80 32.96 24.06
C PRO A 146 -21.70 31.90 24.24
N PRO A 147 -20.43 32.30 24.47
CA PRO A 147 -19.92 33.67 24.51
C PRO A 147 -19.64 34.29 23.13
N TYR A 148 -19.84 33.53 22.04
CA TYR A 148 -19.42 33.92 20.68
C TYR A 148 -20.27 35.04 20.06
N ASN A 149 -21.42 35.36 20.64
CA ASN A 149 -22.24 36.51 20.28
C ASN A 149 -21.82 37.84 20.90
N ALA A 150 -20.79 37.84 21.78
CA ALA A 150 -20.32 39.05 22.46
C ALA A 150 -19.62 40.07 21.54
N ASP A 151 -19.10 39.63 20.38
CA ASP A 151 -18.51 40.51 19.37
C ASP A 151 -19.23 40.35 18.01
N PRO A 152 -20.28 41.15 17.76
CA PRO A 152 -20.96 41.17 16.46
C PRO A 152 -20.06 41.63 15.31
N VAL A 153 -19.03 42.44 15.56
CA VAL A 153 -18.12 42.93 14.50
C VAL A 153 -17.27 41.78 13.98
N LEU A 154 -16.77 40.90 14.86
CA LEU A 154 -16.07 39.69 14.46
C LEU A 154 -16.97 38.72 13.69
N ILE A 155 -18.25 38.58 14.08
CA ILE A 155 -19.23 37.78 13.31
C ILE A 155 -19.42 38.35 11.90
N LEU A 156 -19.61 39.66 11.78
CA LEU A 156 -19.79 40.34 10.48
C LEU A 156 -18.55 40.20 9.59
N ARG A 157 -17.35 40.38 10.13
CA ARG A 157 -16.09 40.16 9.40
C ARG A 157 -15.96 38.71 8.95
N THR A 158 -16.28 37.75 9.83
CA THR A 158 -16.21 36.31 9.53
C THR A 158 -17.20 35.92 8.43
N HIS A 159 -18.45 36.37 8.51
CA HIS A 159 -19.45 36.17 7.47
C HIS A 159 -18.98 36.75 6.13
N ALA A 160 -18.53 38.02 6.12
CA ALA A 160 -18.07 38.68 4.91
C ALA A 160 -16.85 37.99 4.28
N PHE A 161 -15.93 37.46 5.09
CA PHE A 161 -14.81 36.64 4.62
C PHE A 161 -15.29 35.35 3.96
N LEU A 162 -16.18 34.60 4.62
CA LEU A 162 -16.68 33.32 4.13
C LEU A 162 -17.52 33.48 2.85
N GLU A 163 -18.34 34.53 2.77
CA GLU A 163 -19.12 34.87 1.56
C GLU A 163 -18.21 35.32 0.42
N ARG A 164 -17.20 36.17 0.70
CA ARG A 164 -16.24 36.66 -0.31
C ARG A 164 -15.48 35.53 -0.99
N HIS A 165 -15.03 34.54 -0.21
CA HIS A 165 -14.23 33.41 -0.70
C HIS A 165 -15.08 32.20 -1.13
N GLY A 166 -16.42 32.29 -1.04
CA GLY A 166 -17.32 31.24 -1.53
C GLY A 166 -17.39 30.00 -0.65
N PHE A 167 -17.10 30.11 0.65
CA PHE A 167 -17.34 29.05 1.63
C PHE A 167 -18.82 28.94 2.02
N ILE A 168 -19.54 30.08 2.00
CA ILE A 168 -21.01 30.18 2.16
C ILE A 168 -21.60 30.95 0.98
N ASN A 169 -22.94 30.94 0.82
CA ASN A 169 -23.65 31.72 -0.19
C ASN A 169 -23.11 31.52 -1.62
N TYR A 170 -22.75 30.28 -1.95
CA TYR A 170 -22.29 29.86 -3.28
C TYR A 170 -23.31 28.93 -3.96
N GLY A 171 -23.16 28.73 -5.26
CA GLY A 171 -24.04 27.85 -6.03
C GLY A 171 -25.41 28.47 -6.30
N ILE A 172 -26.48 27.70 -6.13
CA ILE A 172 -27.87 28.04 -6.48
C ILE A 172 -28.73 28.09 -5.22
N TYR A 173 -29.04 29.31 -4.76
CA TYR A 173 -29.83 29.57 -3.56
C TYR A 173 -30.82 30.72 -3.78
N GLU A 174 -31.91 30.70 -3.02
CA GLU A 174 -32.87 31.79 -2.85
C GLU A 174 -32.17 32.99 -2.19
N ARG A 175 -32.15 34.12 -2.87
CA ARG A 175 -31.53 35.36 -2.39
C ARG A 175 -32.53 36.16 -1.55
N ILE A 176 -32.11 36.53 -0.35
CA ILE A 176 -32.93 37.29 0.61
C ILE A 176 -32.62 38.78 0.50
N THR A 177 -31.35 39.17 0.41
CA THR A 177 -30.94 40.59 0.29
C THR A 177 -30.77 41.01 -1.18
N PRO A 178 -31.17 42.23 -1.57
CA PRO A 178 -31.01 42.68 -2.95
C PRO A 178 -29.52 42.71 -3.36
N ILE A 179 -29.24 42.50 -4.64
CA ILE A 179 -27.87 42.58 -5.17
C ILE A 179 -27.32 44.00 -4.86
N PRO A 180 -26.13 44.12 -4.24
CA PRO A 180 -25.56 45.41 -3.86
C PRO A 180 -25.61 46.42 -5.00
N SER A 181 -26.14 47.62 -4.73
CA SER A 181 -26.05 48.75 -5.66
C SER A 181 -24.60 49.28 -5.68
N PRO A 182 -24.11 49.80 -6.82
CA PRO A 182 -22.81 50.45 -6.83
C PRO A 182 -22.82 51.69 -5.92
N PRO A 183 -21.67 52.12 -5.36
CA PRO A 183 -21.59 53.34 -4.56
C PRO A 183 -22.13 54.55 -5.32
N LYS A 184 -22.70 55.53 -4.61
CA LYS A 184 -23.27 56.76 -5.23
C LYS A 184 -22.25 57.39 -6.19
N GLY A 185 -22.69 57.64 -7.43
CA GLY A 185 -21.85 58.22 -8.49
C GLY A 185 -20.90 57.24 -9.19
N LYS A 186 -20.89 55.94 -8.85
CA LYS A 186 -20.08 54.90 -9.52
C LYS A 186 -20.96 53.94 -10.32
N GLN A 187 -20.41 53.40 -11.41
CA GLN A 187 -21.03 52.30 -12.17
C GLN A 187 -20.69 50.94 -11.54
N ARG A 188 -21.37 49.88 -11.96
CA ARG A 188 -21.00 48.50 -11.59
C ARG A 188 -19.65 48.14 -12.24
N PRO A 189 -18.73 47.46 -11.54
CA PRO A 189 -17.54 46.90 -12.17
C PRO A 189 -17.94 45.90 -13.25
N LYS A 190 -17.35 46.02 -14.45
CA LYS A 190 -17.63 45.14 -15.59
C LYS A 190 -16.57 44.04 -15.67
N VAL A 191 -17.00 42.78 -15.80
CA VAL A 191 -16.12 41.62 -15.93
C VAL A 191 -16.56 40.76 -17.12
N ILE A 192 -15.61 40.44 -17.99
CA ILE A 192 -15.79 39.45 -19.06
C ILE A 192 -15.14 38.15 -18.63
N ILE A 193 -15.86 37.04 -18.75
CA ILE A 193 -15.39 35.68 -18.47
C ILE A 193 -15.34 34.92 -19.79
N ILE A 194 -14.19 34.31 -20.10
CA ILE A 194 -14.02 33.48 -21.29
C ILE A 194 -14.27 32.02 -20.90
N GLY A 195 -15.31 31.41 -21.48
CA GLY A 195 -15.77 30.04 -21.22
C GLY A 195 -16.91 29.95 -20.20
N ALA A 196 -18.01 29.30 -20.59
CA ALA A 196 -19.16 28.94 -19.75
C ALA A 196 -19.08 27.49 -19.25
N GLY A 197 -17.86 27.00 -18.97
CA GLY A 197 -17.64 25.80 -18.16
C GLY A 197 -17.98 26.05 -16.67
N VAL A 198 -17.95 25.00 -15.84
CA VAL A 198 -18.31 25.10 -14.41
C VAL A 198 -17.53 26.19 -13.66
N SER A 199 -16.23 26.33 -13.93
CA SER A 199 -15.39 27.39 -13.33
C SER A 199 -15.89 28.79 -13.68
N GLY A 200 -16.13 29.07 -14.97
CA GLY A 200 -16.64 30.34 -15.45
C GLY A 200 -18.05 30.65 -14.94
N LEU A 201 -18.94 29.65 -14.92
CA LEU A 201 -20.29 29.78 -14.36
C LEU A 201 -20.28 30.05 -12.85
N ALA A 202 -19.44 29.37 -12.08
CA ALA A 202 -19.30 29.59 -10.64
C ALA A 202 -18.76 31.00 -10.35
N ALA A 203 -17.70 31.43 -11.04
CA ALA A 203 -17.15 32.78 -10.93
C ALA A 203 -18.17 33.85 -11.32
N ALA A 204 -18.92 33.64 -12.41
CA ALA A 204 -19.96 34.56 -12.86
C ALA A 204 -21.07 34.74 -11.81
N ARG A 205 -21.49 33.65 -11.14
CA ARG A 205 -22.50 33.70 -10.08
C ARG A 205 -22.00 34.45 -8.85
N GLN A 206 -20.75 34.23 -8.41
CA GLN A 206 -20.17 34.96 -7.28
C GLN A 206 -19.99 36.46 -7.61
N LEU A 207 -19.42 36.81 -8.76
CA LEU A 207 -19.22 38.20 -9.16
C LEU A 207 -20.55 38.97 -9.31
N LYS A 208 -21.57 38.32 -9.89
CA LYS A 208 -22.93 38.89 -9.94
C LYS A 208 -23.56 39.03 -8.54
N SER A 209 -23.30 38.08 -7.63
CA SER A 209 -23.70 38.19 -6.21
C SER A 209 -23.11 39.43 -5.55
N PHE A 210 -21.84 39.74 -5.83
CA PHE A 210 -21.12 40.92 -5.32
C PHE A 210 -21.46 42.23 -6.06
N GLY A 211 -22.39 42.20 -7.02
CA GLY A 211 -22.87 43.40 -7.73
C GLY A 211 -22.08 43.81 -8.98
N CYS A 212 -21.19 42.96 -9.50
CA CYS A 212 -20.55 43.18 -10.80
C CYS A 212 -21.55 43.01 -11.97
N GLU A 213 -21.29 43.72 -13.05
CA GLU A 213 -21.87 43.44 -14.37
C GLU A 213 -20.99 42.37 -15.03
N VAL A 214 -21.56 41.19 -15.33
CA VAL A 214 -20.79 40.04 -15.82
C VAL A 214 -21.31 39.61 -17.19
N VAL A 215 -20.40 39.46 -18.15
CA VAL A 215 -20.64 38.89 -19.48
C VAL A 215 -19.80 37.62 -19.61
N ILE A 216 -20.38 36.53 -20.11
CA ILE A 216 -19.65 35.29 -20.41
C ILE A 216 -19.59 35.11 -21.92
N LEU A 217 -18.40 34.85 -22.46
CA LEU A 217 -18.17 34.51 -23.86
C LEU A 217 -17.85 33.02 -23.97
N GLU A 218 -18.77 32.23 -24.53
CA GLU A 218 -18.59 30.80 -24.77
C GLU A 218 -18.38 30.55 -26.27
N GLY A 219 -17.44 29.68 -26.63
CA GLY A 219 -17.12 29.36 -28.02
C GLY A 219 -18.01 28.25 -28.61
N ARG A 220 -18.85 27.63 -27.78
CA ARG A 220 -19.82 26.58 -28.14
C ARG A 220 -21.25 27.12 -28.14
N ASP A 221 -22.13 26.36 -28.76
CA ASP A 221 -23.59 26.51 -28.74
C ASP A 221 -24.25 26.13 -27.39
N ARG A 222 -23.45 25.75 -26.39
CA ARG A 222 -23.90 25.26 -25.08
C ARG A 222 -22.95 25.63 -23.96
N VAL A 223 -23.49 25.68 -22.75
CA VAL A 223 -22.71 25.79 -21.50
C VAL A 223 -22.11 24.43 -21.07
N GLY A 224 -21.41 24.41 -19.93
CA GLY A 224 -20.88 23.20 -19.28
C GLY A 224 -19.46 22.82 -19.71
N GLY A 225 -19.02 23.26 -20.88
CA GLY A 225 -17.66 23.02 -21.37
C GLY A 225 -17.35 21.52 -21.53
N ARG A 226 -16.53 20.99 -20.60
CA ARG A 226 -16.15 19.56 -20.51
C ARG A 226 -17.20 18.67 -19.83
N ILE A 227 -18.23 19.24 -19.19
CA ILE A 227 -19.41 18.47 -18.77
C ILE A 227 -20.40 18.46 -19.94
N VAL A 228 -20.71 17.26 -20.44
CA VAL A 228 -21.45 17.06 -21.70
C VAL A 228 -22.36 15.85 -21.59
N THR A 229 -23.67 16.09 -21.44
CA THR A 229 -24.66 15.01 -21.44
C THR A 229 -25.27 14.84 -22.83
N TYR A 230 -25.06 13.69 -23.45
CA TYR A 230 -25.82 13.26 -24.62
C TYR A 230 -27.24 12.87 -24.20
N ARG A 231 -28.25 13.36 -24.94
CA ARG A 231 -29.67 13.11 -24.68
C ARG A 231 -30.39 12.80 -25.99
N LYS A 232 -31.02 11.63 -26.11
CA LYS A 232 -31.85 11.23 -27.27
C LYS A 232 -33.00 10.34 -26.84
N GLY A 233 -34.22 10.86 -26.87
CA GLY A 233 -35.39 10.15 -26.33
C GLY A 233 -35.19 9.84 -24.83
N PRO A 234 -35.39 8.59 -24.37
CA PRO A 234 -35.16 8.22 -22.97
C PRO A 234 -33.67 8.03 -22.63
N TYR A 235 -32.77 8.03 -23.62
CA TYR A 235 -31.35 7.76 -23.40
C TYR A 235 -30.62 9.03 -22.96
N VAL A 236 -29.91 8.91 -21.83
CA VAL A 236 -29.08 9.95 -21.21
C VAL A 236 -27.73 9.31 -20.90
N ALA A 237 -26.63 9.92 -21.35
CA ALA A 237 -25.27 9.45 -21.09
C ALA A 237 -24.30 10.61 -21.06
N ASP A 238 -23.38 10.66 -20.09
CA ASP A 238 -22.35 11.70 -20.05
C ASP A 238 -21.12 11.29 -20.87
N LEU A 239 -20.69 12.20 -21.76
CA LEU A 239 -19.48 12.10 -22.58
C LEU A 239 -18.29 12.80 -21.93
N GLY A 240 -18.44 13.26 -20.69
CA GLY A 240 -17.47 14.05 -19.94
C GLY A 240 -17.42 13.64 -18.48
N ALA A 241 -17.46 14.61 -17.55
CA ALA A 241 -17.54 14.31 -16.13
C ALA A 241 -18.86 13.57 -15.81
N MET A 242 -18.74 12.36 -15.26
CA MET A 242 -19.88 11.48 -14.90
C MET A 242 -19.85 10.98 -13.44
N VAL A 243 -18.72 11.19 -12.74
CA VAL A 243 -18.48 10.68 -11.37
C VAL A 243 -18.30 11.85 -10.40
N VAL A 244 -18.99 11.79 -9.27
CA VAL A 244 -18.71 12.58 -8.06
C VAL A 244 -17.81 11.73 -7.15
N THR A 245 -16.57 12.15 -6.98
CA THR A 245 -15.58 11.49 -6.12
C THR A 245 -15.81 11.88 -4.66
N GLY A 246 -16.46 11.02 -3.88
CA GLY A 246 -16.77 11.27 -2.46
C GLY A 246 -17.74 12.44 -2.24
N LEU A 247 -18.26 12.55 -1.01
CA LEU A 247 -19.17 13.65 -0.62
C LEU A 247 -18.64 14.46 0.57
N GLY A 248 -17.81 13.85 1.42
CA GLY A 248 -17.17 14.52 2.55
C GLY A 248 -16.05 15.43 2.08
N GLY A 249 -16.15 16.73 2.38
CA GLY A 249 -15.25 17.77 1.88
C GLY A 249 -15.58 18.27 0.47
N ASN A 250 -16.49 17.63 -0.27
CA ASN A 250 -16.76 17.93 -1.67
C ASN A 250 -17.80 19.07 -1.84
N PRO A 251 -17.50 20.19 -2.52
CA PRO A 251 -18.47 21.27 -2.72
C PRO A 251 -19.63 20.87 -3.66
N VAL A 252 -19.45 19.85 -4.50
CA VAL A 252 -20.51 19.31 -5.37
C VAL A 252 -21.69 18.77 -4.55
N THR A 253 -21.45 18.29 -3.32
CA THR A 253 -22.54 17.82 -2.44
C THR A 253 -23.54 18.93 -2.12
N THR A 254 -23.07 20.17 -1.92
CA THR A 254 -23.95 21.33 -1.70
C THR A 254 -24.73 21.68 -2.96
N LEU A 255 -24.09 21.59 -4.14
CA LEU A 255 -24.76 21.80 -5.43
C LEU A 255 -25.83 20.73 -5.70
N ALA A 256 -25.57 19.46 -5.36
CA ALA A 256 -26.53 18.37 -5.50
C ALA A 256 -27.79 18.59 -4.63
N VAL A 257 -27.61 19.03 -3.38
CA VAL A 257 -28.74 19.44 -2.52
C VAL A 257 -29.50 20.61 -3.11
N GLN A 258 -28.81 21.66 -3.57
CA GLN A 258 -29.41 22.86 -4.17
C GLN A 258 -30.22 22.54 -5.45
N MET A 259 -29.68 21.68 -6.31
CA MET A 259 -30.27 21.30 -7.60
C MET A 259 -31.23 20.11 -7.53
N ASN A 260 -31.35 19.45 -6.37
CA ASN A 260 -32.13 18.23 -6.17
C ASN A 260 -31.72 17.09 -7.12
N ILE A 261 -30.41 16.86 -7.23
CA ILE A 261 -29.83 15.79 -8.05
C ILE A 261 -29.80 14.48 -7.24
N ASP A 262 -30.40 13.43 -7.81
CA ASP A 262 -30.30 12.09 -7.25
C ASP A 262 -28.93 11.48 -7.60
N LEU A 263 -28.15 11.13 -6.56
CA LEU A 263 -26.83 10.53 -6.69
C LEU A 263 -26.88 9.04 -6.33
N HIS A 264 -26.32 8.19 -7.20
CA HIS A 264 -26.31 6.74 -7.05
C HIS A 264 -24.88 6.22 -6.81
N LYS A 265 -24.69 5.38 -5.78
CA LYS A 265 -23.38 4.78 -5.46
C LYS A 265 -22.89 3.85 -6.57
N ILE A 266 -21.62 3.96 -6.95
CA ILE A 266 -20.94 3.04 -7.86
C ILE A 266 -20.51 1.78 -7.09
N LYS A 267 -20.98 0.61 -7.52
CA LYS A 267 -20.52 -0.68 -7.00
C LYS A 267 -19.10 -0.96 -7.51
N GLN A 268 -18.16 -1.26 -6.61
CA GLN A 268 -16.75 -1.44 -6.97
C GLN A 268 -16.42 -2.78 -7.64
N LYS A 269 -17.32 -3.77 -7.59
CA LYS A 269 -17.12 -5.09 -8.20
C LYS A 269 -16.99 -4.97 -9.73
N CYS A 270 -15.78 -5.16 -10.24
CA CYS A 270 -15.43 -5.08 -11.66
C CYS A 270 -14.80 -6.40 -12.13
N PRO A 271 -15.59 -7.40 -12.61
CA PRO A 271 -15.03 -8.66 -13.09
C PRO A 271 -14.25 -8.45 -14.40
N LEU A 272 -13.02 -8.96 -14.45
CA LEU A 272 -12.19 -8.90 -15.65
C LEU A 272 -12.50 -10.05 -16.61
N TYR A 273 -12.43 -9.76 -17.91
CA TYR A 273 -12.61 -10.73 -19.00
C TYR A 273 -11.41 -10.66 -19.95
N GLU A 274 -10.92 -11.82 -20.36
CA GLU A 274 -9.78 -11.94 -21.27
C GLU A 274 -10.20 -11.72 -22.72
N ALA A 275 -9.23 -11.56 -23.62
CA ALA A 275 -9.48 -11.48 -25.07
C ALA A 275 -10.20 -12.72 -25.65
N THR A 276 -10.23 -13.84 -24.91
CA THR A 276 -11.00 -15.05 -25.25
C THR A 276 -12.48 -14.99 -24.86
N GLY A 277 -12.91 -13.92 -24.17
CA GLY A 277 -14.26 -13.78 -23.58
C GLY A 277 -14.45 -14.50 -22.25
N ASN A 278 -13.45 -15.28 -21.79
CA ASN A 278 -13.52 -15.96 -20.48
C ASN A 278 -13.24 -14.98 -19.33
N GLN A 279 -13.95 -15.15 -18.21
CA GLN A 279 -13.69 -14.38 -17.00
C GLN A 279 -12.34 -14.78 -16.38
N VAL A 280 -11.57 -13.80 -15.92
CA VAL A 280 -10.34 -14.02 -15.15
C VAL A 280 -10.70 -14.73 -13.82
N PRO A 281 -10.02 -15.83 -13.44
CA PRO A 281 -10.25 -16.48 -12.16
C PRO A 281 -9.93 -15.53 -10.99
N LYS A 282 -10.81 -15.47 -9.97
CA LYS A 282 -10.68 -14.57 -8.81
C LYS A 282 -9.28 -14.56 -8.17
N HIS A 283 -8.65 -15.73 -8.01
CA HIS A 283 -7.30 -15.82 -7.44
C HIS A 283 -6.20 -15.17 -8.31
N LYS A 284 -6.39 -15.10 -9.63
CA LYS A 284 -5.46 -14.40 -10.55
C LYS A 284 -5.69 -12.90 -10.52
N ASP A 285 -6.94 -12.48 -10.50
CA ASP A 285 -7.36 -11.08 -10.34
C ASP A 285 -6.72 -10.47 -9.07
N GLU A 286 -6.96 -11.07 -7.91
CA GLU A 286 -6.41 -10.65 -6.62
C GLU A 286 -4.86 -10.73 -6.54
N MET A 287 -4.25 -11.73 -7.19
CA MET A 287 -2.79 -11.87 -7.23
C MET A 287 -2.14 -10.75 -8.05
N VAL A 288 -2.71 -10.42 -9.20
CA VAL A 288 -2.16 -9.39 -10.10
C VAL A 288 -2.47 -7.98 -9.58
N GLU A 289 -3.65 -7.72 -9.01
CA GLU A 289 -3.94 -6.44 -8.34
C GLU A 289 -2.98 -6.19 -7.17
N ARG A 290 -2.67 -7.23 -6.37
CA ARG A 290 -1.71 -7.11 -5.27
C ARG A 290 -0.31 -6.76 -5.77
N GLU A 291 0.14 -7.40 -6.85
CA GLU A 291 1.46 -7.11 -7.42
C GLU A 291 1.51 -5.74 -8.12
N PHE A 292 0.43 -5.31 -8.77
CA PHE A 292 0.27 -3.95 -9.31
C PHE A 292 0.48 -2.88 -8.21
N ASN A 293 -0.22 -3.02 -7.07
CA ASN A 293 -0.06 -2.12 -5.94
C ASN A 293 1.38 -2.16 -5.37
N ARG A 294 1.97 -3.36 -5.28
CA ARG A 294 3.36 -3.54 -4.82
C ARG A 294 4.39 -2.89 -5.76
N LEU A 295 4.12 -2.87 -7.07
CA LEU A 295 4.93 -2.16 -8.06
C LEU A 295 4.81 -0.64 -7.89
N LEU A 296 3.61 -0.10 -7.64
CA LEU A 296 3.44 1.34 -7.35
C LEU A 296 4.20 1.75 -6.08
N ASP A 297 4.10 0.98 -5.00
CA ASP A 297 4.84 1.29 -3.77
C ASP A 297 6.37 1.18 -3.95
N ALA A 298 6.84 0.24 -4.78
CA ALA A 298 8.25 0.17 -5.18
C ALA A 298 8.70 1.40 -5.99
N THR A 299 7.85 1.95 -6.88
CA THR A 299 8.15 3.22 -7.56
C THR A 299 8.11 4.43 -6.63
N SER A 300 7.21 4.44 -5.64
CA SER A 300 7.17 5.45 -4.58
C SER A 300 8.45 5.42 -3.74
N TYR A 301 8.94 4.24 -3.37
CA TYR A 301 10.23 4.05 -2.67
C TYR A 301 11.40 4.56 -3.53
N LEU A 302 11.45 4.17 -4.81
CA LEU A 302 12.48 4.58 -5.75
C LEU A 302 12.55 6.12 -5.90
N SER A 303 11.39 6.79 -5.93
CA SER A 303 11.29 8.26 -6.00
C SER A 303 11.67 8.97 -4.70
N HIS A 304 11.24 8.48 -3.54
CA HIS A 304 11.33 9.22 -2.28
C HIS A 304 12.51 8.83 -1.37
N GLN A 305 12.97 7.57 -1.45
CA GLN A 305 14.04 7.03 -0.60
C GLN A 305 15.38 6.94 -1.34
N VAL A 306 15.35 6.71 -2.65
CA VAL A 306 16.54 6.62 -3.51
C VAL A 306 16.77 7.92 -4.31
N ASP A 307 15.84 8.89 -4.22
CA ASP A 307 15.78 10.14 -5.01
C ASP A 307 15.97 9.94 -6.53
N PHE A 308 15.56 8.78 -7.05
CA PHE A 308 15.77 8.39 -8.44
C PHE A 308 14.70 9.03 -9.35
N ASN A 309 14.73 10.36 -9.40
CA ASN A 309 13.75 11.21 -10.08
C ASN A 309 14.25 11.76 -11.43
N TYR A 310 15.54 11.59 -11.74
CA TYR A 310 16.18 12.01 -12.98
C TYR A 310 17.08 10.89 -13.53
N TYR A 311 17.11 10.76 -14.86
CA TYR A 311 18.01 9.87 -15.58
C TYR A 311 18.51 10.57 -16.85
N ASN A 312 19.83 10.72 -16.99
CA ASN A 312 20.47 11.49 -18.08
C ASN A 312 19.83 12.89 -18.25
N ASP A 313 19.79 13.66 -17.17
CA ASP A 313 19.19 15.00 -17.05
C ASP A 313 17.70 15.12 -17.44
N THR A 314 17.04 13.99 -17.69
CA THR A 314 15.62 13.92 -18.04
C THR A 314 14.80 13.49 -16.81
N PRO A 315 13.68 14.16 -16.47
CA PRO A 315 12.78 13.70 -15.42
C PRO A 315 12.27 12.28 -15.68
N VAL A 316 12.29 11.42 -14.67
CA VAL A 316 11.78 10.05 -14.77
C VAL A 316 10.26 10.06 -14.76
N SER A 317 9.66 9.32 -15.69
CA SER A 317 8.22 9.06 -15.71
C SER A 317 7.84 7.83 -14.86
N LEU A 318 6.59 7.80 -14.39
CA LEU A 318 6.03 6.64 -13.69
C LEU A 318 6.13 5.37 -14.55
N GLY A 319 5.86 5.47 -15.85
CA GLY A 319 5.98 4.35 -16.79
C GLY A 319 7.39 3.76 -16.87
N GLN A 320 8.43 4.61 -16.96
CA GLN A 320 9.83 4.16 -16.93
C GLN A 320 10.19 3.50 -15.60
N ALA A 321 9.77 4.09 -14.48
CA ALA A 321 10.02 3.54 -13.15
C ALA A 321 9.38 2.15 -12.98
N LEU A 322 8.12 1.97 -13.39
CA LEU A 322 7.43 0.68 -13.38
C LEU A 322 8.16 -0.36 -14.24
N GLU A 323 8.58 0.00 -15.45
CA GLU A 323 9.33 -0.91 -16.33
C GLU A 323 10.67 -1.34 -15.71
N TRP A 324 11.40 -0.41 -15.10
CA TRP A 324 12.66 -0.72 -14.41
C TRP A 324 12.47 -1.58 -13.17
N VAL A 325 11.44 -1.33 -12.35
CA VAL A 325 11.10 -2.19 -11.20
C VAL A 325 10.74 -3.60 -11.67
N ILE A 326 9.93 -3.76 -12.73
CA ILE A 326 9.60 -5.06 -13.32
C ILE A 326 10.86 -5.80 -13.80
N LYS A 327 11.77 -5.10 -14.50
CA LYS A 327 13.06 -5.67 -14.94
C LYS A 327 13.93 -6.10 -13.75
N LEU A 328 13.91 -5.36 -12.64
CA LEU A 328 14.60 -5.75 -11.40
C LEU A 328 13.97 -7.00 -10.75
N GLN A 329 12.64 -7.15 -10.74
CA GLN A 329 11.99 -8.37 -10.25
C GLN A 329 12.33 -9.59 -11.14
N GLN A 330 12.32 -9.43 -12.47
CA GLN A 330 12.73 -10.48 -13.42
C GLN A 330 14.20 -10.88 -13.23
N LYS A 331 15.10 -9.91 -13.01
CA LYS A 331 16.52 -10.15 -12.66
C LYS A 331 16.65 -10.93 -11.35
N ASN A 332 15.87 -10.60 -10.33
CA ASN A 332 15.86 -11.30 -9.04
C ASN A 332 15.45 -12.78 -9.19
N VAL A 333 14.40 -13.07 -9.98
CA VAL A 333 14.01 -14.46 -10.29
C VAL A 333 15.15 -15.24 -10.96
N LYS A 334 15.82 -14.65 -11.95
CA LYS A 334 16.99 -15.27 -12.59
C LYS A 334 18.16 -15.48 -11.62
N HIS A 335 18.43 -14.54 -10.71
CA HIS A 335 19.44 -14.73 -9.67
C HIS A 335 19.11 -15.90 -8.73
N LYS A 336 17.86 -16.04 -8.29
CA LYS A 336 17.42 -17.19 -7.46
C LYS A 336 17.61 -18.52 -8.19
N GLN A 337 17.28 -18.59 -9.48
CA GLN A 337 17.53 -19.76 -10.33
C GLN A 337 19.03 -20.09 -10.43
N ILE A 338 19.88 -19.10 -10.70
CA ILE A 338 21.34 -19.29 -10.79
C ILE A 338 21.92 -19.74 -9.44
N HIS A 339 21.49 -19.15 -8.32
CA HIS A 339 21.92 -19.55 -6.98
C HIS A 339 21.53 -20.99 -6.65
N HIS A 340 20.29 -21.38 -6.97
CA HIS A 340 19.79 -22.74 -6.79
C HIS A 340 20.58 -23.76 -7.62
N LEU A 341 20.82 -23.49 -8.91
CA LEU A 341 21.63 -24.36 -9.77
C LEU A 341 23.08 -24.46 -9.31
N LYS A 342 23.68 -23.35 -8.82
CA LYS A 342 25.02 -23.38 -8.21
C LYS A 342 25.06 -24.28 -6.97
N ALA A 343 24.05 -24.22 -6.09
CA ALA A 343 23.98 -25.08 -4.91
C ALA A 343 23.90 -26.58 -5.29
N LEU A 344 23.11 -26.93 -6.31
CA LEU A 344 23.07 -28.29 -6.87
C LEU A 344 24.45 -28.72 -7.41
N ILE A 345 25.08 -27.89 -8.24
CA ILE A 345 26.42 -28.18 -8.79
C ILE A 345 27.46 -28.38 -7.67
N THR A 346 27.50 -27.51 -6.66
CA THR A 346 28.44 -27.64 -5.53
C THR A 346 28.24 -28.96 -4.76
N LEU A 347 26.99 -29.40 -4.57
CA LEU A 347 26.70 -30.69 -3.94
C LEU A 347 27.07 -31.88 -4.85
N GLN A 348 26.77 -31.81 -6.15
CA GLN A 348 27.14 -32.84 -7.13
C GLN A 348 28.66 -32.98 -7.31
N GLU A 349 29.41 -31.86 -7.32
CA GLU A 349 30.88 -31.86 -7.35
C GLU A 349 31.46 -32.48 -6.08
N LYS A 350 30.90 -32.17 -4.90
CA LYS A 350 31.31 -32.81 -3.64
C LYS A 350 31.02 -34.32 -3.65
N LEU A 351 29.83 -34.73 -4.11
CA LEU A 351 29.46 -36.13 -4.24
C LEU A 351 30.39 -36.88 -5.21
N LYS A 352 30.68 -36.29 -6.37
CA LYS A 352 31.63 -36.83 -7.36
C LYS A 352 33.02 -37.01 -6.76
N ASN A 353 33.54 -36.01 -6.05
CA ASN A 353 34.84 -36.11 -5.40
C ASN A 353 34.87 -37.23 -4.34
N ASN A 354 33.84 -37.31 -3.50
CA ASN A 354 33.70 -38.40 -2.53
C ASN A 354 33.65 -39.78 -3.21
N ILE A 355 32.88 -39.93 -4.29
CA ILE A 355 32.79 -41.19 -5.06
C ILE A 355 34.14 -41.59 -5.65
N ASN A 356 34.89 -40.64 -6.22
CA ASN A 356 36.24 -40.90 -6.72
C ASN A 356 37.15 -41.41 -5.60
N THR A 357 37.21 -40.71 -4.46
CA THR A 357 38.02 -41.13 -3.30
C THR A 357 37.57 -42.49 -2.74
N MET A 358 36.27 -42.78 -2.73
CA MET A 358 35.76 -44.11 -2.35
C MET A 358 36.18 -45.21 -3.33
N SER A 359 36.31 -44.90 -4.62
CA SER A 359 36.87 -45.82 -5.62
C SER A 359 38.35 -46.11 -5.34
N ASP A 360 39.15 -45.06 -5.12
CA ASP A 360 40.60 -45.19 -4.81
C ASP A 360 40.82 -45.99 -3.52
N ILE A 361 40.04 -45.73 -2.46
CA ILE A 361 40.07 -46.48 -1.20
C ILE A 361 39.69 -47.95 -1.44
N LYS A 362 38.72 -48.24 -2.30
CA LYS A 362 38.28 -49.62 -2.59
C LYS A 362 39.35 -50.41 -3.35
N GLU A 363 40.06 -49.79 -4.29
CA GLU A 363 41.20 -50.41 -4.98
C GLU A 363 42.35 -50.70 -4.00
N LEU A 364 42.69 -49.73 -3.13
CA LEU A 364 43.73 -49.90 -2.10
C LEU A 364 43.36 -50.94 -1.04
N LEU A 365 42.09 -51.00 -0.62
CA LEU A 365 41.61 -52.07 0.27
C LEU A 365 41.77 -53.45 -0.38
N SER A 366 41.50 -53.57 -1.68
CA SER A 366 41.67 -54.83 -2.43
C SER A 366 43.14 -55.27 -2.47
N SER A 367 44.08 -54.35 -2.73
CA SER A 367 45.51 -54.68 -2.78
C SER A 367 46.09 -55.03 -1.39
N LEU A 368 45.76 -54.26 -0.35
CA LEU A 368 46.19 -54.55 1.02
C LEU A 368 45.56 -55.83 1.58
N HIS A 369 44.34 -56.18 1.17
CA HIS A 369 43.73 -57.47 1.50
C HIS A 369 44.48 -58.62 0.82
N ALA A 370 44.86 -58.49 -0.45
CA ALA A 370 45.66 -59.50 -1.15
C ALA A 370 47.04 -59.70 -0.49
N GLU A 371 47.73 -58.61 -0.12
CA GLU A 371 49.00 -58.67 0.62
C GLU A 371 48.83 -59.40 1.96
N LYS A 372 47.79 -59.06 2.72
CA LYS A 372 47.47 -59.72 3.99
C LYS A 372 47.21 -61.22 3.84
N GLU A 373 46.45 -61.64 2.83
CA GLU A 373 46.20 -63.07 2.57
C GLU A 373 47.50 -63.81 2.21
N THR A 374 48.39 -63.20 1.42
CA THR A 374 49.71 -63.81 1.12
C THR A 374 50.56 -64.00 2.39
N LEU A 375 50.61 -63.00 3.28
CA LEU A 375 51.34 -63.09 4.55
C LEU A 375 50.72 -64.11 5.53
N LEU A 376 49.40 -64.28 5.52
CA LEU A 376 48.74 -65.33 6.31
C LEU A 376 49.11 -66.73 5.78
N ALA A 377 49.06 -66.93 4.45
CA ALA A 377 49.46 -68.20 3.82
C ALA A 377 50.97 -68.52 3.98
N GLU A 378 51.81 -67.53 4.27
CA GLU A 378 53.21 -67.73 4.65
C GLU A 378 53.40 -68.05 6.14
N LYS A 379 52.54 -67.53 7.02
CA LYS A 379 52.57 -67.80 8.47
C LYS A 379 52.37 -69.29 8.76
N ASP A 380 51.47 -69.94 8.02
CA ASP A 380 51.17 -71.38 8.15
C ASP A 380 52.35 -72.30 7.77
N LYS A 381 53.42 -71.76 7.16
CA LYS A 381 54.64 -72.51 6.80
C LYS A 381 55.69 -72.57 7.92
N GLY A 382 55.45 -71.89 9.06
CA GLY A 382 56.24 -72.05 10.29
C GLY A 382 57.59 -71.32 10.31
N ALA A 383 57.57 -70.00 10.52
CA ALA A 383 58.78 -69.19 10.74
C ALA A 383 59.23 -69.18 12.22
N THR A 384 60.54 -69.19 12.47
CA THR A 384 61.15 -69.16 13.82
C THR A 384 62.04 -67.94 14.03
N GLY A 385 62.23 -67.52 15.29
CA GLY A 385 63.07 -66.37 15.64
C GLY A 385 62.52 -65.00 15.19
N ASP A 386 63.41 -64.04 14.92
CA ASP A 386 63.07 -62.65 14.61
C ASP A 386 62.13 -62.49 13.39
N ALA A 387 62.18 -63.43 12.44
CA ALA A 387 61.27 -63.47 11.29
C ALA A 387 59.78 -63.57 11.70
N SER A 388 59.50 -64.28 12.81
CA SER A 388 58.14 -64.42 13.36
C SER A 388 57.60 -63.09 13.89
N ILE A 389 58.45 -62.30 14.55
CA ILE A 389 58.10 -60.98 15.09
C ILE A 389 57.84 -59.99 13.94
N LEU A 390 58.64 -60.04 12.88
CA LEU A 390 58.47 -59.17 11.70
C LEU A 390 57.18 -59.50 10.92
N GLN A 391 56.86 -60.78 10.73
CA GLN A 391 55.58 -61.19 10.11
C GLN A 391 54.38 -60.72 10.96
N GLU A 392 54.42 -60.91 12.28
CA GLU A 392 53.35 -60.45 13.18
C GLU A 392 53.21 -58.92 13.19
N PHE A 393 54.32 -58.17 13.13
CA PHE A 393 54.30 -56.72 12.96
C PHE A 393 53.64 -56.29 11.65
N ASN A 394 53.99 -56.90 10.52
CA ASN A 394 53.42 -56.58 9.22
C ASN A 394 51.91 -56.88 9.16
N LEU A 395 51.47 -58.01 9.72
CA LEU A 395 50.04 -58.33 9.86
C LEU A 395 49.29 -57.31 10.74
N ARG A 396 49.88 -56.84 11.84
CA ARG A 396 49.28 -55.79 12.69
C ARG A 396 49.24 -54.43 11.99
N ARG A 397 50.29 -54.08 11.23
CA ARG A 397 50.33 -52.88 10.38
C ARG A 397 49.21 -52.90 9.35
N LEU A 398 49.09 -53.98 8.58
CA LEU A 398 48.05 -54.15 7.57
C LEU A 398 46.64 -54.11 8.18
N ASN A 399 46.41 -54.78 9.31
CA ASN A 399 45.12 -54.67 10.02
C ASN A 399 44.80 -53.23 10.45
N ARG A 400 45.80 -52.45 10.90
CA ARG A 400 45.60 -51.03 11.23
C ARG A 400 45.29 -50.17 10.01
N GLU A 401 45.99 -50.40 8.90
CA GLU A 401 45.80 -49.67 7.63
C GLU A 401 44.43 -50.00 6.99
N LEU A 402 44.05 -51.28 6.93
CA LEU A 402 42.72 -51.73 6.52
C LEU A 402 41.61 -51.12 7.38
N ASN A 403 41.71 -51.20 8.71
CA ASN A 403 40.70 -50.62 9.62
C ASN A 403 40.57 -49.10 9.45
N LYS A 404 41.68 -48.39 9.22
CA LYS A 404 41.64 -46.94 8.93
C LYS A 404 40.87 -46.66 7.65
N LEU A 405 41.18 -47.36 6.57
CA LEU A 405 40.54 -47.18 5.26
C LEU A 405 39.04 -47.55 5.29
N CYS A 406 38.65 -48.59 6.02
CA CYS A 406 37.23 -48.93 6.24
C CYS A 406 36.48 -47.81 6.97
N ASN A 407 37.05 -47.24 8.05
CA ASN A 407 36.43 -46.13 8.77
C ASN A 407 36.30 -44.87 7.90
N GLU A 408 37.28 -44.61 7.03
CA GLU A 408 37.26 -43.50 6.07
C GLU A 408 36.18 -43.70 5.01
N TYR A 409 36.06 -44.90 4.45
CA TYR A 409 35.00 -45.29 3.52
C TYR A 409 33.59 -45.19 4.14
N GLU A 410 33.40 -45.66 5.37
CA GLU A 410 32.14 -45.49 6.11
C GLU A 410 31.77 -44.00 6.32
N THR A 411 32.77 -43.17 6.59
CA THR A 411 32.59 -41.72 6.79
C THR A 411 32.15 -41.06 5.49
N LEU A 412 32.80 -41.38 4.37
CA LEU A 412 32.41 -40.89 3.04
C LEU A 412 31.01 -41.41 2.64
N THR A 413 30.66 -42.65 2.96
CA THR A 413 29.31 -43.21 2.75
C THR A 413 28.25 -42.39 3.50
N LYS A 414 28.45 -42.10 4.79
CA LYS A 414 27.54 -41.28 5.60
C LYS A 414 27.41 -39.85 5.04
N GLN A 415 28.51 -39.27 4.54
CA GLN A 415 28.49 -37.96 3.89
C GLN A 415 27.70 -37.98 2.57
N ASN A 416 27.87 -39.01 1.73
CA ASN A 416 27.17 -39.13 0.45
C ASN A 416 25.66 -39.20 0.66
N ASN A 417 25.19 -40.05 1.57
CA ASN A 417 23.76 -40.15 1.90
C ASN A 417 23.17 -38.78 2.31
N SER A 418 23.91 -37.97 3.09
CA SER A 418 23.47 -36.63 3.49
C SER A 418 23.52 -35.60 2.33
N ILE A 419 24.42 -35.79 1.36
CA ILE A 419 24.48 -34.96 0.15
C ILE A 419 23.31 -35.30 -0.79
N GLU A 420 23.03 -36.59 -0.98
CA GLU A 420 21.91 -37.09 -1.81
C GLU A 420 20.55 -36.64 -1.25
N GLU A 421 20.36 -36.69 0.07
CA GLU A 421 19.16 -36.14 0.72
C GLU A 421 18.97 -34.65 0.41
N LYS A 422 20.05 -33.85 0.52
CA LYS A 422 20.03 -32.41 0.21
C LYS A 422 19.81 -32.11 -1.27
N LEU A 423 20.35 -32.95 -2.17
CA LEU A 423 20.11 -32.85 -3.61
C LEU A 423 18.62 -33.06 -3.91
N ASN A 424 18.02 -34.14 -3.38
CA ASN A 424 16.59 -34.42 -3.54
C ASN A 424 15.70 -33.29 -2.97
N GLN A 425 16.05 -32.73 -1.80
CA GLN A 425 15.34 -31.58 -1.23
C GLN A 425 15.41 -30.33 -2.11
N LEU A 426 16.53 -30.08 -2.80
CA LEU A 426 16.65 -28.97 -3.75
C LEU A 426 15.88 -29.26 -5.05
N GLU A 427 16.07 -30.44 -5.66
CA GLU A 427 15.41 -30.82 -6.92
C GLU A 427 13.87 -30.80 -6.82
N THR A 428 13.32 -31.14 -5.65
CA THR A 428 11.87 -31.07 -5.38
C THR A 428 11.34 -29.66 -5.10
N ASN A 429 12.21 -28.67 -4.82
CA ASN A 429 11.84 -27.30 -4.47
C ASN A 429 12.53 -26.24 -5.35
N PRO A 430 12.29 -26.25 -6.68
CA PRO A 430 12.85 -25.25 -7.57
C PRO A 430 12.25 -23.84 -7.32
N PRO A 431 13.04 -22.76 -7.48
CA PRO A 431 12.50 -21.40 -7.45
C PRO A 431 11.57 -21.14 -8.65
N SER A 432 10.74 -20.09 -8.54
CA SER A 432 9.81 -19.67 -9.59
C SER A 432 10.47 -19.59 -10.97
N SER A 433 9.82 -20.14 -12.00
CA SER A 433 10.34 -20.17 -13.37
C SER A 433 10.29 -18.79 -14.06
N VAL A 434 9.26 -18.01 -13.75
CA VAL A 434 9.04 -16.64 -14.25
C VAL A 434 8.57 -15.73 -13.11
N TYR A 435 8.73 -14.42 -13.29
CA TYR A 435 8.14 -13.41 -12.40
C TYR A 435 6.64 -13.24 -12.66
N LEU A 436 6.27 -13.05 -13.93
CA LEU A 436 4.89 -13.00 -14.41
C LEU A 436 4.83 -13.82 -15.71
N SER A 437 3.77 -14.61 -15.91
CA SER A 437 3.50 -15.22 -17.21
C SER A 437 2.96 -14.18 -18.19
N VAL A 438 2.88 -14.51 -19.49
CA VAL A 438 2.27 -13.64 -20.51
C VAL A 438 0.83 -13.28 -20.14
N ARG A 439 0.06 -14.24 -19.59
CA ARG A 439 -1.32 -14.04 -19.13
C ARG A 439 -1.38 -13.10 -17.92
N ASP A 440 -0.50 -13.27 -16.94
CA ASP A 440 -0.45 -12.39 -15.77
C ASP A 440 -0.05 -10.96 -16.18
N ARG A 441 0.85 -10.83 -17.16
CA ARG A 441 1.25 -9.52 -17.71
C ARG A 441 0.09 -8.81 -18.42
N GLN A 442 -0.74 -9.52 -19.18
CA GLN A 442 -1.93 -8.94 -19.82
C GLN A 442 -2.95 -8.41 -18.80
N ILE A 443 -3.14 -9.11 -17.68
CA ILE A 443 -3.99 -8.64 -16.58
C ILE A 443 -3.35 -7.42 -15.91
N LEU A 444 -2.04 -7.41 -15.71
CA LEU A 444 -1.31 -6.25 -15.16
C LEU A 444 -1.42 -5.01 -16.07
N ASP A 445 -1.35 -5.21 -17.39
CA ASP A 445 -1.54 -4.14 -18.37
C ASP A 445 -2.97 -3.56 -18.34
N TRP A 446 -3.99 -4.31 -17.91
CA TRP A 446 -5.32 -3.76 -17.64
C TRP A 446 -5.31 -2.80 -16.43
N HIS A 447 -4.59 -3.14 -15.35
CA HIS A 447 -4.45 -2.22 -14.20
C HIS A 447 -3.67 -0.95 -14.58
N PHE A 448 -2.64 -1.06 -15.42
CA PHE A 448 -1.96 0.10 -16.01
C PHE A 448 -2.92 0.93 -16.87
N ALA A 449 -3.70 0.33 -17.77
CA ALA A 449 -4.69 1.04 -18.57
C ALA A 449 -5.78 1.72 -17.72
N ASN A 450 -6.20 1.13 -16.60
CA ASN A 450 -7.12 1.76 -15.65
C ASN A 450 -6.46 2.93 -14.89
N LEU A 451 -5.14 2.91 -14.67
CA LEU A 451 -4.38 4.04 -14.12
C LEU A 451 -4.21 5.16 -15.17
N GLU A 452 -3.95 4.83 -16.43
CA GLU A 452 -3.92 5.78 -17.55
C GLU A 452 -5.30 6.41 -17.79
N PHE A 453 -6.39 5.65 -17.63
CA PHE A 453 -7.76 6.16 -17.64
C PHE A 453 -8.00 7.18 -16.51
N ALA A 454 -7.57 6.89 -15.28
CA ALA A 454 -7.74 7.79 -14.14
C ALA A 454 -6.97 9.11 -14.34
N ASN A 455 -5.78 9.05 -14.95
CA ASN A 455 -4.93 10.21 -15.22
C ASN A 455 -5.20 10.89 -16.58
N ALA A 456 -6.04 10.29 -17.43
CA ALA A 456 -6.29 10.70 -18.82
C ALA A 456 -5.02 10.87 -19.70
N THR A 457 -3.94 10.14 -19.40
CA THR A 457 -2.67 10.18 -20.15
C THR A 457 -1.89 8.86 -20.00
N PRO A 458 -1.06 8.47 -20.99
CA PRO A 458 -0.13 7.35 -20.84
C PRO A 458 0.84 7.53 -19.65
N LEU A 459 1.22 6.42 -19.00
CA LEU A 459 2.09 6.45 -17.81
C LEU A 459 3.49 7.03 -18.08
N GLY A 460 3.94 7.00 -19.34
CA GLY A 460 5.19 7.62 -19.78
C GLY A 460 5.21 9.15 -19.72
N ASN A 461 4.04 9.80 -19.59
CA ASN A 461 3.94 11.26 -19.43
C ASN A 461 3.79 11.70 -17.96
N LEU A 462 3.52 10.76 -17.04
CA LEU A 462 3.30 11.08 -15.62
C LEU A 462 4.64 11.26 -14.90
N SER A 463 4.80 12.39 -14.20
CA SER A 463 5.97 12.62 -13.34
C SER A 463 6.04 11.60 -12.22
N LEU A 464 7.13 10.84 -12.11
CA LEU A 464 7.30 9.84 -11.05
C LEU A 464 7.10 10.44 -9.64
N LYS A 465 7.53 11.69 -9.42
CA LYS A 465 7.56 12.35 -8.11
C LYS A 465 6.25 13.05 -7.72
N HIS A 466 5.39 13.37 -8.70
CA HIS A 466 4.30 14.33 -8.52
C HIS A 466 2.96 13.91 -9.14
N TRP A 467 2.85 12.71 -9.71
CA TRP A 467 1.58 12.24 -10.30
C TRP A 467 0.49 11.98 -9.25
N ASP A 468 0.87 11.60 -8.02
CA ASP A 468 -0.02 11.33 -6.88
C ASP A 468 0.00 12.46 -5.82
N GLN A 469 0.37 13.68 -6.22
CA GLN A 469 0.52 14.82 -5.28
C GLN A 469 -0.80 15.32 -4.67
N ASP A 470 -1.95 14.99 -5.26
CA ASP A 470 -3.28 15.36 -4.79
C ASP A 470 -4.03 14.23 -4.03
N ASP A 471 -3.43 13.03 -3.90
CA ASP A 471 -3.99 11.91 -3.12
C ASP A 471 -4.32 12.30 -1.67
N ASP A 472 -3.50 13.15 -1.04
CA ASP A 472 -3.69 13.65 0.34
C ASP A 472 -4.97 14.51 0.51
N PHE A 473 -5.64 14.88 -0.59
CA PHE A 473 -6.88 15.65 -0.62
C PHE A 473 -8.10 14.84 -1.12
N GLU A 474 -8.03 13.50 -1.20
CA GLU A 474 -9.18 12.65 -1.59
C GLU A 474 -10.40 12.91 -0.69
N PHE A 475 -11.56 13.13 -1.31
CA PHE A 475 -12.83 13.28 -0.60
C PHE A 475 -13.36 11.96 -0.02
N THR A 476 -13.93 12.01 1.18
CA THR A 476 -14.40 10.81 1.88
C THR A 476 -15.78 10.36 1.40
N GLY A 477 -16.07 9.07 1.58
CA GLY A 477 -17.31 8.43 1.15
C GLY A 477 -17.21 7.73 -0.21
N ASN A 478 -18.30 7.10 -0.66
CA ASN A 478 -18.31 6.34 -1.92
C ASN A 478 -18.30 7.27 -3.15
N HIS A 479 -17.84 6.76 -4.30
CA HIS A 479 -18.00 7.45 -5.58
C HIS A 479 -19.43 7.27 -6.09
N LEU A 480 -20.01 8.32 -6.69
CA LEU A 480 -21.40 8.34 -7.16
C LEU A 480 -21.52 8.82 -8.60
N THR A 481 -22.61 8.46 -9.27
CA THR A 481 -23.06 9.07 -10.54
C THR A 481 -24.37 9.82 -10.31
N GLY A 482 -24.56 10.96 -10.99
CA GLY A 482 -25.86 11.64 -11.04
C GLY A 482 -26.75 11.08 -12.15
N ARG A 483 -28.07 11.30 -12.05
CA ARG A 483 -29.04 10.99 -13.11
C ARG A 483 -29.80 12.23 -13.57
#